data_AF-A0A2G5TWV5-F1
#
_entry.id   AF-A0A2G5TWV5-F1
#
_cell.length_a   1.000
_cell.length_b   1.000
_cell.length_c   1.000
_cell.angle_alpha   90.00
_cell.angle_beta   90.00
_cell.angle_gamma   90.00
#
_symmetry.space_group_name_H-M   'P 1'
#
loop_
_entity.id
_entity.type
_entity.pdbx_description
1 polymer ?
#
loop_
_entity_poly.entity_id
_entity_poly.type
_entity_poly.pdbx_seq_one_letter_code
_entity_poly.pdbx_strand_id
1 'polypeptide(L)' 'MEKLVRSIEMDGLVWGGGKLLPIGYGIKKLQIITVIEDLKVSVDDLIEKITGDFEDHVQSVDIVAFNKI' A
#
# COMPACT_ATOMS: atom_id res chain seq x y z
N MET A 1 10.69 4.13 1.35
CA MET A 1 9.31 3.91 0.90
C MET A 1 8.68 2.65 1.50
N GLU A 2 9.13 1.44 1.18
CA GLU A 2 8.47 0.21 1.68
C GLU A 2 8.39 0.11 3.21
N LYS A 3 9.46 0.51 3.92
CA LYS A 3 9.46 0.54 5.39
C LYS A 3 8.40 1.48 6.00
N LEU A 4 8.08 2.58 5.31
CA LEU A 4 7.05 3.54 5.73
C LEU A 4 5.66 2.92 5.56
N VAL A 5 5.37 2.34 4.40
CA VAL A 5 4.08 1.66 4.17
C VAL A 5 3.88 0.52 5.17
N ARG A 6 4.94 -0.26 5.44
CA ARG A 6 4.91 -1.35 6.43
C ARG A 6 4.77 -0.88 7.88
N SER A 7 5.01 0.40 8.20
CA SER A 7 4.82 0.91 9.56
C SER A 7 3.36 1.26 9.87
N ILE A 8 2.46 1.18 8.87
CA ILE A 8 1.02 1.26 9.12
C ILE A 8 0.57 -0.05 9.75
N GLU A 9 0.09 0.04 11.00
CA GLU A 9 -0.48 -1.06 11.76
C GLU A 9 -1.98 -0.82 11.97
N MET A 10 -2.80 -1.81 11.63
CA MET A 10 -4.26 -1.82 11.81
C MET A 10 -4.70 -3.24 12.18
N ASP A 11 -5.72 -3.39 13.04
CA ASP A 11 -6.29 -4.71 13.36
C ASP A 11 -6.93 -5.30 12.09
N GLY A 12 -6.52 -6.51 11.72
CA GLY A 12 -6.94 -7.18 10.50
C GLY A 12 -6.18 -6.79 9.23
N LEU A 13 -5.07 -6.06 9.33
CA LEU A 13 -4.19 -5.75 8.19
C LEU A 13 -2.88 -6.54 8.26
N VAL A 14 -2.51 -7.20 7.17
CA VAL A 14 -1.26 -7.96 7.04
C VAL A 14 -0.53 -7.58 5.75
N TRP A 15 0.68 -7.04 5.89
CA TRP A 15 1.56 -6.75 4.77
C TRP A 15 2.25 -8.02 4.23
N GLY A 16 2.13 -8.25 2.94
CA GLY A 16 2.77 -9.35 2.22
C GLY A 16 4.11 -8.98 1.55
N GLY A 17 4.40 -9.67 0.45
CA GLY A 17 5.59 -9.41 -0.36
C GLY A 17 5.51 -8.07 -1.10
N GLY A 18 6.64 -7.36 -1.15
CA GLY A 18 6.81 -6.11 -1.90
C GLY A 18 7.91 -6.21 -2.94
N LYS A 19 7.77 -5.47 -4.05
CA LYS A 19 8.81 -5.31 -5.07
C LYS A 19 8.78 -3.90 -5.66
N LEU A 20 9.95 -3.41 -6.08
CA LEU A 20 10.06 -2.18 -6.86
C LEU A 20 9.99 -2.50 -8.35
N LEU A 21 9.02 -1.91 -9.04
CA LEU A 21 8.85 -2.07 -10.49
C LEU A 21 9.24 -0.79 -11.23
N PRO A 22 10.06 -0.86 -12.30
CA PRO A 22 10.35 0.29 -13.12
C PRO A 22 9.10 0.75 -13.88
N ILE A 23 8.88 2.07 -13.95
CA ILE A 23 7.80 2.69 -14.74
C ILE A 23 8.32 3.57 -15.87
N GLY A 24 9.65 3.77 -15.96
CA GLY A 24 10.31 4.57 -16.99
C GLY A 24 11.18 5.68 -16.41
N TYR A 25 12.09 6.24 -17.22
CA TYR A 25 12.91 7.41 -16.87
C TYR A 25 13.66 7.31 -15.53
N GLY A 26 14.08 6.11 -15.13
CA GLY A 26 14.75 5.85 -13.85
C GLY A 26 13.83 5.78 -12.64
N ILE A 27 12.52 6.02 -12.81
CA ILE A 27 11.51 5.99 -11.74
C ILE A 27 11.04 4.56 -11.51
N LYS A 28 10.87 4.20 -10.23
CA LYS A 28 10.33 2.91 -9.79
C LYS A 28 9.14 3.13 -8.86
N LYS A 29 8.08 2.35 -9.05
CA LYS A 29 6.95 2.29 -8.11
C LYS A 29 7.10 1.13 -7.15
N LEU A 30 6.61 1.29 -5.93
CA LEU A 30 6.45 0.19 -4.99
C LEU A 30 5.15 -0.55 -5.30
N GLN A 31 5.25 -1.86 -5.54
CA GLN A 31 4.10 -2.75 -5.57
C GLN A 31 4.20 -3.68 -4.37
N ILE A 32 3.22 -3.61 -3.46
CA ILE A 32 3.16 -4.42 -2.25
C ILE A 32 1.80 -5.10 -2.15
N ILE A 33 1.81 -6.35 -1.69
CA ILE A 33 0.60 -7.12 -1.43
C ILE A 33 0.17 -6.82 0.01
N THR A 34 -1.13 -6.69 0.25
CA THR A 34 -1.71 -6.64 1.60
C THR A 34 -2.92 -7.55 1.66
N VAL A 35 -3.18 -8.13 2.83
CA VAL A 35 -4.36 -8.93 3.14
C VAL A 35 -5.11 -8.20 4.24
N ILE A 36 -6.41 -8.01 4.04
CA ILE A 36 -7.26 -7.25 4.95
C ILE A 36 -8.47 -8.08 5.39
N GLU A 37 -8.92 -7.87 6.63
CA GLU A 37 -10.23 -8.32 7.09
C GLU A 37 -11.30 -7.29 6.68
N ASP A 38 -12.19 -7.64 5.74
CA ASP A 38 -13.24 -6.76 5.18
C ASP A 38 -14.10 -6.06 6.26
N LEU A 39 -14.29 -6.67 7.43
CA LEU A 39 -15.10 -6.12 8.53
C LEU A 39 -14.36 -5.11 9.43
N LYS A 40 -13.03 -5.00 9.30
CA LYS A 40 -12.19 -4.19 10.18
C LYS A 40 -11.41 -3.10 9.45
N VAL A 41 -11.00 -3.37 8.21
CA VAL A 41 -10.13 -2.50 7.44
C VAL A 41 -10.80 -2.12 6.13
N SER A 42 -11.06 -0.83 5.97
CA SER A 42 -11.49 -0.23 4.71
C SER A 42 -10.29 -0.01 3.79
N VAL A 43 -10.42 -0.36 2.52
CA VAL A 43 -9.39 -0.12 1.50
C VAL A 43 -9.19 1.37 1.28
N ASP A 44 -10.27 2.15 1.30
CA ASP A 44 -10.22 3.59 1.10
C ASP A 44 -9.46 4.27 2.25
N ASP A 45 -9.75 3.89 3.50
CA ASP A 45 -9.05 4.41 4.69
C ASP A 45 -7.56 4.07 4.65
N LEU A 46 -7.21 2.87 4.19
CA LEU A 46 -5.81 2.46 4.04
C LEU A 46 -5.10 3.30 2.97
N ILE A 47 -5.77 3.58 1.85
CA ILE A 47 -5.24 4.44 0.78
C ILE A 47 -5.01 5.86 1.31
N GLU A 48 -6.01 6.44 1.98
CA GLU A 48 -5.92 7.78 2.57
C GLU A 48 -4.81 7.87 3.62
N LYS A 49 -4.64 6.84 4.43
CA LYS A 49 -3.57 6.80 5.44
C LYS A 49 -2.18 6.75 4.80
N ILE A 50 -2.01 5.97 3.72
CA ILE A 50 -0.73 5.90 3.00
C ILE A 50 -0.42 7.24 2.32
N THR A 51 -1.41 7.87 1.67
CA THR A 51 -1.19 9.14 0.96
C THR A 51 -1.04 10.32 1.91
N GLY A 52 -1.77 10.32 3.04
CA GLY A 52 -1.73 11.37 4.05
C GLY A 52 -0.48 11.33 4.94
N ASP A 53 -0.16 10.17 5.54
CA ASP A 53 0.96 10.06 6.49
C ASP A 53 2.33 10.18 5.82
N PHE A 54 2.39 9.96 4.49
CA PHE A 54 3.63 9.93 3.71
C PHE A 54 3.58 10.83 2.48
N GLU A 55 2.90 11.98 2.55
CA GLU A 55 2.71 12.93 1.44
C GLU A 55 4.02 13.35 0.73
N ASP A 56 5.14 13.45 1.45
CA ASP A 56 6.46 13.77 0.89
C ASP A 56 7.05 12.65 0.02
N HIS A 57 6.54 11.42 0.15
CA HIS A 57 7.08 10.21 -0.48
C HIS A 57 6.07 9.50 -1.39
N VAL A 58 4.77 9.77 -1.24
CA VAL A 58 3.68 9.14 -1.98
C VAL A 58 3.00 10.18 -2.85
N GLN A 59 3.10 10.03 -4.18
CA GLN A 59 2.33 10.86 -5.10
C GLN A 59 0.89 10.37 -5.27
N SER A 60 0.68 9.06 -5.30
CA SER A 60 -0.62 8.41 -5.42
C SER A 60 -0.53 6.94 -5.02
N VAL A 61 -1.67 6.31 -4.80
CA VAL A 61 -1.80 4.86 -4.56
C VAL A 61 -2.89 4.32 -5.48
N ASP A 62 -2.61 3.20 -6.14
CA ASP A 62 -3.52 2.52 -7.06
C ASP A 62 -3.62 1.04 -6.71
N ILE A 63 -4.82 0.47 -6.90
CA ILE A 63 -5.05 -0.97 -6.74
C ILE A 63 -4.63 -1.69 -8.02
N VAL A 64 -3.59 -2.51 -7.94
CA VAL A 64 -3.13 -3.31 -9.10
C VAL A 64 -4.06 -4.49 -9.37
N ALA A 65 -4.50 -5.17 -8.32
CA ALA A 65 -5.41 -6.30 -8.39
C ALA A 65 -6.12 -6.47 -7.04
N PHE A 66 -7.35 -6.98 -7.06
CA PHE A 66 -8.14 -7.26 -5.87
C PHE A 66 -8.74 -8.67 -5.97
N ASN A 67 -8.50 -9.51 -4.97
CA ASN A 67 -8.99 -10.88 -4.92
C ASN A 67 -9.62 -11.13 -3.55
N LYS A 68 -10.72 -11.90 -3.50
CA LYS A 68 -11.25 -12.44 -2.25
C LYS A 68 -10.60 -13.79 -1.94
N ILE A 69 -10.35 -14.05 -0.66
CA ILE A 69 -9.74 -15.28 -0.13
C ILE A 69 -10.70 -15.88 0.89
#